data_AF-H2C901-F1
#
_entry.id   AF-H2C901-F1
#
_cell.length_a   1.000
_cell.length_b   1.000
_cell.length_c   1.000
_cell.angle_alpha   90.00
_cell.angle_beta   90.00
_cell.angle_gamma   90.00
#
_symmetry.space_group_name_H-M   'P 1'
#
loop_
_entity.id
_entity.type
_entity.pdbx_description
1 polymer ?
#
loop_
_entity_poly.entity_id
_entity_poly.type
_entity_poly.pdbx_seq_one_letter_code
_entity_poly.pdbx_strand_id
1 'polypeptide(L)'
;MSDSKKFLELQDMILLRTSLEKVRLHVDSRKEKTVYRWVMEELKEFLRKGSKYGCEVEAVYGAIQLENWQVLLNQVNLCLERFKMEIEEKYREMSSNE
;
A
#
# COMPACT_ATOMS: atom_id res chain seq x y z
N MET A 1 -7.69 -2.58 23.28
CA MET A 1 -8.46 -2.31 22.05
C MET A 1 -9.31 -3.54 21.76
N SER A 2 -10.62 -3.42 21.47
CA SER A 2 -11.46 -4.62 21.26
C SER A 2 -11.02 -5.40 20.00
N ASP A 3 -11.22 -6.71 19.99
CA ASP A 3 -10.81 -7.58 18.88
C ASP A 3 -11.47 -7.17 17.56
N SER A 4 -12.70 -6.67 17.60
CA SER A 4 -13.38 -6.11 16.42
C SER A 4 -12.62 -4.93 15.80
N LYS A 5 -11.99 -4.08 16.62
CA LYS A 5 -11.17 -2.96 16.11
C LYS A 5 -9.87 -3.44 15.49
N LYS A 6 -9.21 -4.44 16.08
CA LYS A 6 -8.00 -5.07 15.52
C LYS A 6 -8.31 -5.73 14.17
N PHE A 7 -9.44 -6.43 14.08
CA PHE A 7 -9.89 -7.07 12.85
C PHE A 7 -10.19 -6.06 11.73
N LEU A 8 -10.90 -4.97 12.02
CA LEU A 8 -11.16 -3.93 11.02
C LEU A 8 -9.88 -3.23 10.54
N GLU A 9 -8.93 -2.99 11.44
CA GLU A 9 -7.63 -2.44 11.08
C GLU A 9 -6.85 -3.38 10.15
N LEU A 10 -6.86 -4.69 10.45
CA LEU A 10 -6.24 -5.71 9.61
C LEU A 10 -6.88 -5.78 8.22
N GLN A 11 -8.23 -5.72 8.13
CA GLN A 11 -8.93 -5.65 6.85
C GLN A 11 -8.54 -4.41 6.04
N ASP A 12 -8.51 -3.24 6.69
CA ASP A 12 -8.07 -1.99 6.04
C ASP A 12 -6.64 -2.14 5.49
N MET A 13 -5.71 -2.73 6.25
CA MET A 13 -4.34 -2.96 5.81
C MET A 13 -4.25 -3.91 4.60
N ILE A 14 -5.02 -5.00 4.60
CA ILE A 14 -5.07 -5.96 3.48
C ILE A 14 -5.58 -5.28 2.21
N LEU A 15 -6.62 -4.43 2.33
CA LEU A 15 -7.16 -3.70 1.18
C LEU A 15 -6.13 -2.73 0.59
N LEU A 16 -5.45 -1.95 1.43
CA LEU A 16 -4.41 -1.02 0.99
C LEU A 16 -3.24 -1.76 0.31
N ARG A 17 -2.79 -2.88 0.90
CA ARG A 17 -1.76 -3.75 0.33
C ARG A 17 -2.19 -4.28 -1.04
N THR A 18 -3.43 -4.71 -1.18
CA THR A 18 -3.98 -5.24 -2.45
C THR A 18 -3.95 -4.19 -3.56
N SER A 19 -4.32 -2.94 -3.25
CA SER A 19 -4.22 -1.82 -4.20
C SER A 19 -2.77 -1.60 -4.67
N LEU A 20 -1.80 -1.65 -3.76
CA LEU A 20 -0.37 -1.56 -4.11
C LEU A 20 0.09 -2.74 -5.00
N GLU A 21 -0.35 -3.96 -4.73
CA GLU A 21 0.00 -5.13 -5.56
C GLU A 21 -0.53 -4.99 -6.99
N LYS A 22 -1.78 -4.51 -7.15
CA LYS A 22 -2.35 -4.23 -8.47
C LYS A 22 -1.54 -3.19 -9.22
N VAL A 23 -1.15 -2.10 -8.55
CA VAL A 23 -0.31 -1.06 -9.15
C VAL A 23 1.04 -1.61 -9.56
N ARG A 24 1.70 -2.38 -8.69
CA ARG A 24 2.97 -3.03 -9.01
C ARG A 24 2.87 -3.84 -10.31
N LEU A 25 1.83 -4.69 -10.42
CA LEU A 25 1.62 -5.52 -11.60
C LEU A 25 1.35 -4.69 -12.88
N HIS A 26 0.57 -3.62 -12.78
CA HIS A 26 0.23 -2.79 -13.93
C HIS A 26 1.39 -1.91 -14.39
N VAL A 27 2.14 -1.32 -13.45
CA VAL A 27 3.30 -0.47 -13.75
C VAL A 27 4.45 -1.32 -14.34
N ASP A 28 4.64 -2.54 -13.85
CA ASP A 28 5.67 -3.46 -14.36
C ASP A 28 5.34 -3.98 -15.77
N SER A 29 4.05 -4.24 -16.05
CA SER A 29 3.60 -4.77 -17.36
C SER A 29 3.35 -3.72 -18.44
N ARG A 30 3.06 -2.45 -18.07
CA ARG A 30 2.67 -1.39 -19.01
C ARG A 30 3.45 -0.11 -18.73
N LYS A 31 4.48 0.17 -19.53
CA LYS A 31 5.28 1.41 -19.48
C LYS A 31 4.61 2.57 -20.24
N GLU A 32 3.29 2.71 -20.13
CA GLU A 32 2.51 3.73 -20.83
C GLU A 32 2.11 4.89 -19.92
N LYS A 33 2.08 6.12 -20.43
CA LYS A 33 1.71 7.31 -19.65
C LYS A 33 0.28 7.26 -19.07
N THR A 34 -0.61 6.55 -19.74
CA THR A 34 -2.02 6.36 -19.32
C THR A 34 -2.15 5.61 -17.99
N VAL A 35 -1.13 4.84 -17.59
CA VAL A 35 -1.11 4.11 -16.31
C VAL A 35 -1.15 5.05 -15.11
N TYR A 36 -0.49 6.22 -15.14
CA TYR A 36 -0.37 7.08 -13.95
C TYR A 36 -1.71 7.64 -13.47
N ARG A 37 -2.62 7.99 -14.38
CA ARG A 37 -3.98 8.41 -14.01
C ARG A 37 -4.74 7.30 -13.30
N TRP A 38 -4.64 6.08 -13.82
CA TRP A 38 -5.27 4.92 -13.19
C TRP A 38 -4.64 4.60 -11.83
N VAL A 39 -3.31 4.67 -11.72
CA VAL A 39 -2.57 4.48 -10.45
C VAL A 39 -3.04 5.49 -9.40
N MET A 40 -3.24 6.76 -9.78
CA MET A 40 -3.72 7.79 -8.86
C MET A 40 -5.09 7.43 -8.28
N GLU A 41 -6.03 6.97 -9.11
CA GLU A 41 -7.36 6.57 -8.66
C GLU A 41 -7.30 5.29 -7.80
N GLU A 42 -6.53 4.29 -8.21
CA GLU A 42 -6.41 3.02 -7.48
C GLU A 42 -5.75 3.22 -6.10
N LEU A 43 -4.79 4.15 -5.99
CA LEU A 43 -4.08 4.43 -4.73
C LEU A 43 -4.72 5.54 -3.90
N LYS A 44 -5.87 6.08 -4.27
CA LYS A 44 -6.48 7.22 -3.57
C LYS A 44 -6.60 7.03 -2.05
N GLU A 45 -7.11 5.89 -1.61
CA GLU A 45 -7.21 5.58 -0.17
C GLU A 45 -5.86 5.28 0.47
N PHE A 46 -4.93 4.66 -0.27
CA PHE A 46 -3.55 4.48 0.18
C PHE A 46 -2.85 5.82 0.39
N LEU A 47 -3.03 6.79 -0.50
CA LEU A 47 -2.47 8.13 -0.36
C LEU A 47 -3.07 8.90 0.83
N ARG A 48 -4.26 8.52 1.30
CA ARG A 48 -4.89 9.13 2.46
C ARG A 48 -4.44 8.52 3.78
N LYS A 49 -4.22 7.20 3.82
CA LYS A 49 -4.02 6.45 5.08
C LYS A 49 -2.66 5.76 5.19
N GLY A 50 -1.92 5.60 4.10
CA GLY A 50 -0.70 4.78 4.02
C GLY A 50 0.40 5.23 4.98
N SER A 51 0.49 6.52 5.27
CA SER A 51 1.47 7.08 6.21
C SER A 51 1.30 6.54 7.63
N LYS A 52 0.08 6.15 8.02
CA LYS A 52 -0.20 5.48 9.30
C LYS A 52 0.60 4.18 9.45
N TYR A 53 0.92 3.52 8.34
CA TYR A 53 1.61 2.23 8.29
C TYR A 53 3.10 2.39 7.89
N GLY A 54 3.67 3.58 8.06
CA GLY A 54 5.09 3.85 7.84
C GLY A 54 5.51 3.95 6.36
N CYS A 55 4.55 4.16 5.45
CA CYS A 55 4.83 4.41 4.05
C CYS A 55 5.16 5.87 3.75
N GLU A 56 6.12 6.10 2.85
CA GLU A 56 6.46 7.42 2.31
C GLU A 56 5.45 7.84 1.23
N VAL A 57 4.22 8.15 1.66
CA VAL A 57 3.11 8.46 0.75
C VAL A 57 3.41 9.65 -0.17
N GLU A 58 4.10 10.68 0.31
CA GLU A 58 4.50 11.83 -0.49
C GLU A 58 5.47 11.44 -1.62
N ALA A 59 6.35 10.48 -1.38
CA ALA A 59 7.26 9.97 -2.40
C ALA A 59 6.49 9.20 -3.49
N VAL A 60 5.47 8.42 -3.10
CA VAL A 60 4.56 7.75 -4.05
C VAL A 60 3.79 8.78 -4.86
N TYR A 61 3.18 9.77 -4.21
CA TYR A 61 2.41 10.83 -4.88
C TYR A 61 3.28 11.61 -5.87
N GLY A 62 4.47 12.04 -5.43
CA GLY A 62 5.43 12.74 -6.28
C GLY A 62 5.86 11.90 -7.49
N ALA A 63 6.10 10.60 -7.31
CA ALA A 63 6.44 9.71 -8.41
C ALA A 63 5.31 9.56 -9.44
N ILE A 64 4.05 9.56 -9.01
CA ILE A 64 2.89 9.54 -9.91
C ILE A 64 2.81 10.84 -10.70
N GLN A 65 2.96 12.00 -10.04
CA GLN A 65 2.90 13.33 -10.68
C GLN A 65 4.02 13.54 -11.69
N LEU A 66 5.23 13.05 -11.37
CA LEU A 66 6.41 13.17 -12.22
C LEU A 66 6.51 12.07 -13.28
N GLU A 67 5.50 11.18 -13.38
CA GLU A 67 5.51 10.01 -14.26
C GLU A 67 6.81 9.17 -14.12
N ASN A 68 7.34 9.08 -12.89
CA ASN A 68 8.62 8.42 -12.60
C ASN A 68 8.39 6.97 -12.17
N TRP A 69 8.40 6.07 -13.16
CA TRP A 69 8.13 4.65 -12.97
C TRP A 69 9.08 3.98 -11.98
N GLN A 70 10.38 4.32 -12.03
CA GLN A 70 11.41 3.66 -11.25
C GLN A 70 11.22 3.96 -9.77
N VAL A 71 10.96 5.24 -9.46
CA VAL A 71 10.69 5.68 -8.09
C VAL A 71 9.36 5.13 -7.60
N LEU A 72 8.31 5.15 -8.43
CA LEU A 72 7.00 4.61 -8.08
C LEU A 72 7.11 3.12 -7.71
N LEU A 73 7.74 2.31 -8.57
CA LEU A 73 7.89 0.87 -8.34
C LEU A 73 8.69 0.58 -7.08
N ASN A 74 9.79 1.32 -6.86
CA ASN A 74 10.59 1.19 -5.65
C ASN A 74 9.76 1.47 -4.39
N GLN A 75 9.05 2.60 -4.36
CA GLN A 75 8.23 2.99 -3.21
C GLN A 75 7.06 2.04 -2.96
N VAL A 76 6.40 1.56 -4.04
CA VAL A 76 5.36 0.53 -3.94
C VAL A 76 5.90 -0.74 -3.31
N ASN A 77 7.08 -1.22 -3.74
CA ASN A 77 7.70 -2.41 -3.17
C ASN A 77 8.07 -2.24 -1.68
N LEU A 78 8.64 -1.10 -1.30
CA LEU A 78 8.94 -0.80 0.10
C LEU A 78 7.66 -0.83 0.96
N CYS A 79 6.58 -0.25 0.46
CA CYS A 79 5.29 -0.28 1.14
C CYS A 79 4.68 -1.67 1.24
N LEU A 80 4.83 -2.51 0.20
CA LEU A 80 4.36 -3.89 0.25
C LEU A 80 5.07 -4.71 1.33
N GLU A 81 6.39 -4.55 1.47
CA GLU A 81 7.14 -5.20 2.55
C GLU A 81 6.73 -4.70 3.93
N ARG A 82 6.51 -3.38 4.08
CA ARG A 82 5.96 -2.80 5.33
C ARG A 82 4.62 -3.42 5.70
N PHE A 83 3.66 -3.43 4.77
CA PHE A 83 2.36 -4.03 5.03
C PHE A 83 2.47 -5.52 5.36
N LYS A 84 3.35 -6.27 4.70
CA LYS A 84 3.58 -7.68 5.01
C LYS A 84 4.01 -7.86 6.47
N MET A 85 5.04 -7.13 6.91
CA MET A 85 5.54 -7.22 8.29
C MET A 85 4.47 -6.83 9.31
N GLU A 86 3.76 -5.71 9.08
CA GLU A 86 2.75 -5.21 10.01
C GLU A 86 1.52 -6.15 10.08
N ILE A 87 1.11 -6.73 8.95
CA ILE A 87 0.02 -7.72 8.90
C ILE A 87 0.42 -8.99 9.66
N GLU A 88 1.63 -9.50 9.45
CA GLU A 88 2.14 -10.67 10.17
C GLU A 88 2.21 -10.41 11.68
N GLU A 89 2.65 -9.22 12.11
CA GLU A 89 2.66 -8.81 13.51
C GLU A 89 1.25 -8.77 14.09
N LYS A 90 0.28 -8.16 13.39
CA LYS A 90 -1.11 -8.12 13.82
C LYS A 90 -1.72 -9.51 13.97
N TYR A 91 -1.42 -10.44 13.06
CA TYR A 91 -1.85 -11.82 13.20
C TYR A 91 -1.25 -12.48 14.44
N ARG A 92 0.06 -12.30 14.70
CA ARG A 92 0.72 -12.81 15.92
C ARG A 92 0.10 -12.24 17.19
N GLU A 93 -0.16 -10.94 17.22
CA GLU A 93 -0.82 -10.29 18.37
C GLU A 93 -2.22 -10.86 18.62
N MET A 94 -2.97 -11.17 17.55
CA MET A 94 -4.31 -11.74 17.68
C MET A 94 -4.28 -13.20 18.14
N SER A 95 -3.32 -14.00 17.66
CA SER A 95 -3.18 -15.41 18.07
C SER A 95 -2.54 -15.60 19.45
N SER A 96 -1.71 -14.66 19.91
CA SER A 96 -1.01 -14.76 21.21
C SER A 96 -1.88 -14.32 22.40
N ASN A 97 -3.13 -13.94 22.13
CA ASN A 97 -4.13 -13.60 23.16
C ASN A 97 -5.13 -14.76 23.40
N GLU A 98 -4.89 -15.95 22.82
CA GLU A 98 -5.53 -17.22 23.19
C GLU A 98 -4.72 -17.95 24.27
#